data_AF-A0A536ZUJ9-F1
#
_entry.id   AF-A0A536ZUJ9-F1
#
_cell.length_a   1.000
_cell.length_b   1.000
_cell.length_c   1.000
_cell.angle_alpha   90.00
_cell.angle_beta   90.00
_cell.angle_gamma   90.00
#
_symmetry.space_group_name_H-M   'P 1'
#
loop_
_entity.id
_entity.type
_entity.pdbx_description
1 polymer ?
#
loop_
_entity_poly.entity_id
_entity_poly.type
_entity_poly.pdbx_seq_one_letter_code
_entity_poly.pdbx_strand_id
1 'polypeptide(L)'
;MRTTIDIDDPILKELKALQRKAGQSLGRLVSDLLAQALRSQKVNAKRPSAPEWISKRMHARVDLSDKDAVYEAMEQPGPAQRAGRR
;
A
#
# COMPACT_ATOMS: atom_id res chain seq x y z
N MET A 1 15.02 -22.95 -13.46
CA MET A 1 16.15 -22.20 -14.07
C MET A 1 17.36 -22.30 -13.15
N ARG A 2 18.57 -22.31 -13.70
CA ARG A 2 19.82 -22.26 -12.92
C ARG A 2 20.42 -20.87 -13.08
N THR A 3 20.60 -20.18 -11.96
CA THR A 3 21.14 -18.82 -11.91
C THR A 3 22.39 -18.84 -11.05
N THR A 4 23.45 -18.18 -11.50
CA THR A 4 24.65 -17.95 -10.69
C THR A 4 24.47 -16.61 -9.99
N ILE A 5 24.57 -16.60 -8.66
CA ILE A 5 24.47 -15.42 -7.82
C ILE A 5 25.69 -15.37 -6.91
N ASP A 6 26.21 -14.17 -6.69
CA ASP A 6 27.28 -13.95 -5.73
C ASP A 6 26.69 -13.95 -4.32
N ILE A 7 27.30 -14.72 -3.41
CA ILE A 7 26.87 -14.86 -2.02
C ILE A 7 28.11 -14.72 -1.15
N ASP A 8 28.05 -13.86 -0.13
CA ASP A 8 29.15 -13.68 0.80
C ASP A 8 29.45 -14.98 1.57
N ASP A 9 30.73 -15.24 1.81
CA ASP A 9 31.24 -16.40 2.55
C ASP A 9 30.53 -16.69 3.90
N PRO A 10 30.26 -15.71 4.78
CA PRO A 10 29.52 -15.97 6.01
C PRO A 10 28.11 -16.49 5.76
N ILE A 11 27.39 -15.90 4.79
CA ILE A 11 26.02 -16.31 4.43
C ILE A 11 26.04 -17.72 3.84
N LEU A 12 27.04 -18.03 3.01
CA LEU A 12 27.18 -19.37 2.43
C LEU A 12 27.43 -20.44 3.50
N LYS A 13 28.21 -20.13 4.55
CA LYS A 13 28.44 -21.05 5.68
C LYS A 13 27.13 -21.34 6.44
N GLU A 14 26.33 -20.32 6.70
CA GLU A 14 25.03 -20.47 7.37
C GLU A 14 24.05 -21.28 6.52
N LEU A 15 23.96 -20.99 5.22
CA LEU A 15 23.12 -21.75 4.29
C LEU A 15 23.50 -23.24 4.25
N LYS A 16 24.80 -23.57 4.26
CA LYS A 16 25.27 -24.97 4.34
C LYS A 16 24.96 -25.63 5.68
N ALA A 17 24.94 -24.88 6.78
CA ALA A 17 24.52 -25.39 8.08
C ALA A 17 23.02 -25.68 8.11
N LEU A 18 22.21 -24.78 7.56
CA LEU A 18 20.76 -24.95 7.40
C LEU A 18 20.42 -26.12 6.46
N GLN A 19 21.16 -26.26 5.36
CA GLN A 19 21.00 -27.37 4.42
C GLN A 19 21.12 -28.73 5.10
N ARG A 20 22.15 -28.88 5.95
CA ARG A 20 22.39 -30.12 6.73
C ARG A 20 21.25 -30.45 7.69
N LYS A 21 20.58 -29.43 8.25
CA LYS A 21 19.42 -29.60 9.14
C LYS A 21 18.14 -29.93 8.38
N ALA A 22 17.92 -29.31 7.21
CA ALA A 22 16.69 -29.44 6.43
C ALA A 22 16.67 -30.68 5.53
N GLY A 23 17.82 -31.25 5.18
CA GLY A 23 17.91 -32.42 4.28
C GLY A 23 17.53 -32.12 2.82
N GLN A 24 17.49 -30.84 2.42
CA GLN A 24 17.12 -30.41 1.08
C GLN A 24 18.35 -29.93 0.27
N SER A 25 18.19 -29.77 -1.05
CA SER A 25 19.25 -29.19 -1.88
C SER A 25 19.44 -27.71 -1.59
N LEU A 26 20.69 -27.23 -1.64
CA LEU A 26 21.04 -25.84 -1.37
C LEU A 26 20.22 -24.86 -2.24
N GLY A 27 20.06 -25.17 -3.53
CA GLY A 27 19.28 -24.35 -4.45
C GLY A 27 17.80 -24.28 -4.09
N ARG A 28 17.22 -25.37 -3.56
CA ARG A 28 15.82 -25.37 -3.09
C ARG A 28 15.67 -24.51 -1.84
N LEU A 29 16.57 -24.69 -0.86
CA LEU A 29 16.59 -23.90 0.37
C LEU A 29 16.70 -22.40 0.07
N VAL A 30 17.64 -22.02 -0.80
CA VAL A 30 17.83 -20.62 -1.22
C VAL A 30 16.58 -20.08 -1.91
N SER A 31 15.95 -20.88 -2.80
CA SER A 31 14.73 -20.46 -3.49
C SER A 31 13.57 -20.21 -2.52
N ASP A 32 13.40 -21.10 -1.52
CA ASP A 32 12.32 -20.98 -0.54
C ASP A 32 12.54 -19.78 0.41
N LEU A 33 13.78 -19.55 0.86
CA LEU A 33 14.16 -18.38 1.66
C LEU A 33 13.98 -17.07 0.89
N LEU A 34 14.42 -17.03 -0.37
CA LEU A 34 14.26 -15.86 -1.24
C LEU A 34 12.78 -15.56 -1.50
N ALA A 35 11.97 -16.60 -1.75
CA ALA A 35 10.53 -16.44 -1.94
C ALA A 35 9.86 -15.88 -0.67
N GLN A 36 10.30 -16.30 0.52
CA GLN A 36 9.81 -15.76 1.78
C GLN A 36 10.18 -14.28 1.94
N ALA A 37 11.45 -13.92 1.69
CA ALA A 37 11.92 -12.54 1.78
C ALA A 37 11.17 -11.60 0.83
N LEU A 38 10.96 -12.03 -0.43
CA LEU A 38 10.20 -11.26 -1.42
C LEU A 38 8.73 -11.08 -1.03
N ARG A 39 8.09 -12.09 -0.43
CA ARG A 39 6.73 -11.95 0.11
C ARG A 39 6.70 -10.95 1.27
N SER A 40 7.62 -11.05 2.21
CA SER A 40 7.70 -10.13 3.35
C SER A 40 7.94 -8.69 2.90
N GLN A 41 8.79 -8.46 1.89
CA GLN A 41 9.01 -7.14 1.33
C GLN A 41 7.75 -6.58 0.65
N LYS A 42 6.99 -7.40 -0.09
CA LYS A 42 5.71 -6.99 -0.70
C LYS A 42 4.65 -6.65 0.33
N VAL A 43 4.60 -7.36 1.46
CA VAL A 43 3.67 -7.07 2.56
C VAL A 43 4.07 -5.77 3.27
N ASN A 44 5.37 -5.51 3.40
CA ASN A 44 5.89 -4.31 4.05
C ASN A 44 5.93 -3.08 3.14
N ALA A 45 5.78 -3.25 1.82
CA ALA A 45 5.49 -2.15 0.92
C ALA A 45 4.16 -1.54 1.36
N LYS A 46 4.25 -0.39 2.06
CA LYS A 46 3.20 0.33 2.76
C LYS A 46 1.92 0.28 1.94
N ARG A 47 1.02 -0.67 2.28
CA ARG A 47 -0.30 -0.72 1.67
C ARG A 47 -0.90 0.66 1.92
N PRO A 48 -1.41 1.37 0.90
CA PRO A 48 -2.04 2.65 1.14
C PRO A 48 -3.06 2.44 2.26
N SER A 49 -2.90 3.17 3.35
CA SER A 49 -3.83 3.10 4.47
C SER A 49 -5.22 3.32 3.90
N ALA A 50 -6.21 2.56 4.39
CA ALA A 50 -7.60 2.85 4.05
C ALA A 50 -7.85 4.35 4.25
N PRO A 51 -8.59 5.02 3.34
CA PRO A 51 -8.88 6.44 3.53
C PRO A 51 -9.54 6.61 4.89
N GLU A 52 -9.01 7.55 5.68
CA GLU A 52 -9.63 7.92 6.94
C GLU A 52 -10.92 8.68 6.62
N TRP A 53 -12.05 8.14 7.08
CA TRP A 53 -13.35 8.77 6.87
C TRP A 53 -13.49 9.96 7.82
N ILE A 54 -13.25 11.16 7.30
CA ILE A 54 -13.44 12.40 8.07
C ILE A 54 -14.93 12.73 8.09
N SER A 55 -15.57 12.59 9.26
CA SER A 55 -16.93 13.09 9.49
C SER A 55 -16.89 14.33 10.37
N LYS A 56 -17.58 15.39 9.93
CA LYS A 56 -17.74 16.63 10.71
C LYS A 56 -19.17 17.11 10.55
N ARG A 57 -19.78 17.62 11.63
CA ARG A 57 -21.07 18.32 11.53
C ARG A 57 -20.87 19.59 10.70
N MET A 58 -21.34 19.57 9.46
CA MET A 58 -21.17 20.69 8.53
C MET A 58 -22.30 21.71 8.59
N HIS A 59 -23.43 21.35 9.21
CA HIS A 59 -24.70 22.09 9.19
C HIS A 59 -25.20 22.39 7.77
N ALA A 60 -26.51 22.47 7.59
CA ALA A 60 -27.05 22.83 6.28
C ALA A 60 -26.77 24.31 6.01
N ARG A 61 -26.14 24.63 4.87
CA ARG A 61 -25.96 26.02 4.42
C ARG A 61 -27.16 26.58 3.68
N VAL A 62 -28.10 25.71 3.35
CA VAL A 62 -29.31 25.98 2.56
C VAL A 62 -30.47 25.32 3.30
N ASP A 63 -31.62 25.99 3.35
CA ASP A 63 -32.83 25.36 3.83
C ASP A 63 -33.31 24.33 2.81
N LEU A 64 -33.33 23.07 3.20
CA LEU A 64 -33.73 21.96 2.33
C LEU A 64 -35.25 21.91 2.12
N SER A 65 -36.01 22.67 2.91
CA SER A 65 -37.46 22.80 2.76
C SER A 65 -37.83 23.78 1.64
N ASP A 66 -36.91 24.66 1.27
CA ASP A 66 -37.06 25.62 0.18
C ASP A 66 -36.45 25.05 -1.11
N LYS A 67 -37.34 24.65 -2.01
CA LYS A 67 -36.96 24.08 -3.30
C LYS A 67 -36.11 25.05 -4.13
N ASP A 68 -36.49 26.33 -4.17
CA ASP A 68 -35.83 27.32 -5.01
C ASP A 68 -34.42 27.63 -4.47
N ALA A 69 -34.27 27.72 -3.15
CA ALA A 69 -32.97 27.88 -2.50
C ALA A 69 -32.01 26.71 -2.80
N VAL A 70 -32.53 25.48 -2.90
CA VAL A 70 -31.72 24.31 -3.28
C VAL A 70 -31.25 24.41 -4.74
N TYR A 71 -32.14 24.76 -5.68
CA TYR A 71 -31.77 24.89 -7.09
C TYR A 71 -30.73 25.98 -7.30
N GLU A 72 -30.90 27.14 -6.65
CA GLU A 72 -29.93 28.23 -6.73
C GLU A 72 -28.54 27.80 -6.22
N ALA A 73 -28.48 27.03 -5.12
CA ALA A 73 -27.22 26.54 -4.58
C ALA A 73 -26.51 25.52 -5.49
N MET A 74 -27.26 24.78 -6.32
CA MET A 74 -26.70 23.81 -7.27
C MET A 74 -26.09 24.48 -8.51
N GLU A 75 -26.63 25.63 -8.93
CA GLU A 75 -26.09 26.40 -10.06
C GLU A 75 -24.84 27.21 -9.68
N GLN A 76 -24.60 27.42 -8.39
CA GLN A 76 -23.43 28.13 -7.88
C GLN A 76 -22.16 27.26 -7.94
N PRO A 77 -21.04 27.77 -8.51
CA PRO A 77 -19.78 27.02 -8.54
C PRO A 77 -19.27 26.80 -7.12
N GLY A 78 -18.83 25.57 -6.84
CA GLY A 78 -18.35 25.17 -5.52
C GLY A 78 -17.18 26.02 -5.00
N PRO A 79 -16.96 26.08 -3.68
CA PRO A 79 -15.98 26.96 -3.05
C PRO A 79 -14.54 26.75 -3.57
N ALA A 80 -14.19 25.52 -3.97
CA ALA A 80 -12.89 25.22 -4.57
C ALA A 80 -12.71 25.84 -5.97
N GLN A 81 -13.78 25.97 -6.75
CA GLN A 81 -13.75 26.54 -8.11
C GLN A 81 -13.74 28.08 -8.08
N ARG A 82 -14.28 28.69 -7.02
CA ARG A 82 -14.26 30.14 -6.79
C ARG A 82 -12.86 30.67 -6.46
N ALA A 83 -12.03 29.86 -5.78
CA ALA A 83 -10.70 30.26 -5.33
C ALA A 83 -9.64 30.34 -6.46
N GLY A 84 -9.84 29.63 -7.57
CA GLY A 84 -8.91 29.60 -8.71
C GLY A 84 -9.18 30.64 -9.82
N ARG A 85 -10.08 31.60 -9.59
CA ARG A 85 -10.54 32.60 -10.58
C ARG A 85 -10.11 34.04 -10.28
N ARG A 86 -9.04 34.24 -9.52
CA ARG A 86 -8.44 35.56 -9.26
C ARG A 86 -7.06 35.66 -9.88
#